data_AF-A0A7V9P0U8-F1
#
_entry.id   AF-A0A7V9P0U8-F1
#
_cell.length_a   1.000
_cell.length_b   1.000
_cell.length_c   1.000
_cell.angle_alpha   90.00
_cell.angle_beta   90.00
_cell.angle_gamma   90.00
#
_symmetry.space_group_name_H-M   'P 1'
#
loop_
_entity.id
_entity.type
_entity.pdbx_description
1 polymer ?
#
loop_
_entity_poly.entity_id
_entity_poly.type
_entity_poly.pdbx_seq_one_letter_code
_entity_poly.pdbx_strand_id
1 'polypeptide(L)'
;MSSPIASADSKIQIVTYTEVKLVEAEAALRIGNNARAATAYNLAILASLDKLGIVSSGFIAAYGNETAASITLEKIITQKYITLYTQAEAWSDWRRTGYPNIKPAYLNVTGSIPRRLIYPLDESNYNISNVPGGLTLMDRVWWDK
;
A
#
# COMPACT_ATOMS: atom_id res chain seq x y z
N MET A 1 13.81 23.23 -10.48
CA MET A 1 13.20 22.81 -9.19
C MET A 1 13.69 21.40 -8.89
N SER A 2 14.24 21.15 -7.69
CA SER A 2 14.63 19.80 -7.27
C SER A 2 13.37 18.95 -7.11
N SER A 3 13.37 17.71 -7.61
CA SER A 3 12.26 16.78 -7.44
C SER A 3 12.00 16.50 -5.95
N PRO A 4 10.76 16.62 -5.43
CA PRO A 4 10.47 16.39 -4.01
C PRO A 4 10.69 14.95 -3.55
N ILE A 5 10.88 14.02 -4.48
CA ILE A 5 10.87 12.56 -4.27
C ILE A 5 12.14 11.85 -4.75
N ALA A 6 12.97 12.53 -5.55
CA ALA A 6 14.13 11.91 -6.22
C ALA A 6 15.41 12.75 -6.10
N SER A 7 15.40 13.83 -5.33
CA SER A 7 16.62 14.59 -5.04
C SER A 7 17.41 13.95 -3.90
N ALA A 8 18.71 14.24 -3.82
CA ALA A 8 19.57 13.79 -2.73
C ALA A 8 19.06 14.24 -1.34
N ASP A 9 18.37 15.39 -1.29
CA ASP A 9 17.79 15.95 -0.06
C ASP A 9 16.35 15.51 0.21
N SER A 10 15.79 14.64 -0.65
CA SER A 10 14.42 14.15 -0.49
C SER A 10 14.26 13.40 0.83
N LYS A 11 13.13 13.63 1.50
CA LYS A 11 12.88 13.03 2.82
C LYS A 11 12.43 11.58 2.66
N ILE A 12 13.05 10.68 3.41
CA ILE A 12 12.56 9.31 3.58
C ILE A 12 11.31 9.38 4.46
N GLN A 13 10.17 9.00 3.90
CA GLN A 13 8.90 9.01 4.61
C GLN A 13 8.67 7.67 5.29
N ILE A 14 8.48 7.71 6.61
CA ILE A 14 8.22 6.53 7.44
C ILE A 14 6.71 6.37 7.68
N VAL A 15 6.06 7.42 8.20
CA VAL A 15 4.60 7.49 8.38
C VAL A 15 4.14 8.85 7.90
N THR A 16 3.06 8.89 7.12
CA THR A 16 2.56 10.14 6.52
C THR A 16 1.13 10.44 6.94
N TYR A 17 0.74 11.72 6.90
CA TYR A 17 -0.65 12.10 7.15
C TYR A 17 -1.62 11.46 6.15
N THR A 18 -1.25 11.39 4.87
CA THR A 18 -2.02 10.69 3.83
C THR A 18 -2.27 9.23 4.20
N GLU A 19 -1.23 8.52 4.65
CA GLU A 19 -1.33 7.13 5.09
C GLU A 19 -2.26 6.99 6.29
N VAL A 20 -2.10 7.83 7.32
CA VAL A 20 -2.94 7.80 8.53
C VAL A 20 -4.41 8.02 8.17
N LYS A 21 -4.71 8.91 7.21
CA LYS A 21 -6.08 9.12 6.74
C LYS A 21 -6.66 7.95 5.95
N LEU A 22 -5.83 7.23 5.19
CA LEU A 22 -6.27 6.00 4.53
C LEU A 22 -6.46 4.84 5.53
N VAL A 23 -5.64 4.76 6.58
CA VAL A 23 -5.85 3.83 7.69
C VAL A 23 -7.14 4.15 8.46
N GLU A 24 -7.41 5.43 8.71
CA GLU A 24 -8.68 5.89 9.29
C GLU A 24 -9.86 5.51 8.39
N ALA A 25 -9.74 5.71 7.07
CA ALA A 25 -10.78 5.36 6.12
C ALA A 25 -11.09 3.86 6.15
N GLU A 26 -10.05 3.02 6.13
CA GLU A 26 -10.20 1.57 6.22
C GLU A 26 -10.83 1.14 7.56
N ALA A 27 -10.35 1.69 8.68
CA ALA A 27 -10.88 1.38 10.01
C ALA A 27 -12.36 1.77 10.13
N ALA A 28 -12.73 2.94 9.63
CA ALA A 28 -14.12 3.41 9.60
C ALA A 28 -15.01 2.51 8.73
N LEU A 29 -14.51 2.07 7.57
CA LEU A 29 -15.23 1.15 6.69
C LEU A 29 -15.47 -0.20 7.38
N ARG A 30 -14.46 -0.74 8.08
CA ARG A 30 -14.56 -2.02 8.80
C ARG A 30 -15.61 -2.02 9.91
N ILE A 31 -15.81 -0.88 10.58
CA ILE A 31 -16.86 -0.74 11.61
C ILE A 31 -18.22 -0.32 11.04
N GLY A 32 -18.36 -0.25 9.71
CA GLY A 32 -19.60 0.13 9.03
C GLY A 32 -19.89 1.63 8.98
N ASN A 33 -18.94 2.48 9.36
CA ASN A 33 -19.09 3.94 9.27
C ASN A 33 -18.58 4.45 7.92
N ASN A 34 -19.36 4.18 6.86
CA ASN A 34 -18.97 4.52 5.49
C ASN A 34 -18.88 6.03 5.25
N ALA A 35 -19.67 6.84 5.94
CA ALA A 35 -19.60 8.30 5.84
C ALA A 35 -18.23 8.82 6.32
N ARG A 36 -17.77 8.36 7.48
CA ARG A 36 -16.43 8.69 8.00
C ARG A 36 -15.33 8.14 7.08
N ALA A 37 -15.51 6.93 6.54
CA ALA A 37 -14.56 6.34 5.61
C ALA A 37 -14.37 7.20 4.36
N ALA A 38 -15.47 7.64 3.75
CA ALA A 38 -15.45 8.52 2.58
C ALA A 38 -14.80 9.88 2.88
N THR A 39 -15.14 10.51 4.01
CA THR A 39 -14.51 11.77 4.43
C THR A 39 -13.00 11.63 4.61
N ALA A 40 -12.54 10.58 5.31
CA ALA A 40 -11.12 10.34 5.54
C ALA A 40 -10.37 10.05 4.23
N TYR A 41 -10.97 9.28 3.33
CA TYR A 41 -10.42 8.99 2.00
C TYR A 41 -10.26 10.27 1.16
N ASN A 42 -11.29 11.12 1.08
CA ASN A 42 -11.23 12.37 0.31
C ASN A 42 -10.16 13.32 0.87
N LEU A 43 -10.02 13.41 2.21
CA LEU A 43 -8.95 14.18 2.85
C LEU A 43 -7.56 13.63 2.54
N ALA A 44 -7.40 12.30 2.43
CA ALA A 44 -6.12 11.69 2.06
C ALA A 44 -5.68 12.08 0.63
N ILE A 45 -6.63 12.16 -0.30
CA ILE A 45 -6.34 12.59 -1.68
C ILE A 45 -5.84 14.03 -1.71
N LEU A 46 -6.53 14.94 -1.00
CA LEU A 46 -6.09 16.33 -0.88
C LEU A 46 -4.69 16.43 -0.29
N ALA A 47 -4.42 15.70 0.79
CA ALA A 47 -3.10 15.66 1.41
C ALA A 47 -2.01 15.08 0.49
N SER A 48 -2.34 14.08 -0.33
CA SER A 48 -1.40 13.50 -1.28
C SER A 48 -1.01 14.49 -2.38
N LEU A 49 -1.96 15.29 -2.86
CA LEU A 49 -1.71 16.31 -3.87
C LEU A 49 -0.91 17.48 -3.29
N ASP A 50 -1.26 17.91 -2.09
CA ASP A 50 -0.56 18.97 -1.34
C ASP A 50 0.91 18.59 -1.08
N LYS A 51 1.19 17.34 -0.70
CA LYS A 51 2.57 16.80 -0.56
C LYS A 51 3.42 17.01 -1.83
N LEU A 52 2.80 16.95 -3.02
CA LEU A 52 3.49 17.12 -4.29
C LEU A 52 3.49 18.58 -4.76
N GLY A 53 2.83 19.50 -4.04
CA GLY A 53 2.61 20.88 -4.46
C GLY A 53 1.70 20.99 -5.69
N ILE A 54 0.85 19.99 -5.93
CA ILE A 54 -0.04 19.93 -7.10
C ILE A 54 -1.44 20.35 -6.68
N VAL A 55 -2.04 21.26 -7.44
CA VAL A 55 -3.47 21.57 -7.34
C VAL A 55 -4.14 21.11 -8.63
N SER A 56 -4.99 20.08 -8.54
CA SER A 56 -5.71 19.53 -9.69
C SER A 56 -7.18 19.36 -9.37
N SER A 57 -8.00 20.34 -9.75
CA SER A 57 -9.45 20.31 -9.57
C SER A 57 -10.10 19.13 -10.30
N GLY A 58 -9.62 18.79 -11.50
CA GLY A 58 -10.08 17.63 -12.26
C GLY A 58 -9.82 16.31 -11.57
N PHE A 59 -8.63 16.14 -10.97
CA PHE A 59 -8.32 14.93 -10.20
C PHE A 59 -9.18 14.81 -8.95
N ILE A 60 -9.36 15.93 -8.22
CA ILE A 60 -10.20 15.95 -7.02
C ILE A 60 -11.66 15.66 -7.38
N ALA A 61 -12.18 16.19 -8.48
CA ALA A 61 -13.53 15.91 -8.93
C ALA A 61 -13.74 14.45 -9.37
N ALA A 62 -12.71 13.80 -9.92
CA ALA A 62 -12.78 12.42 -10.39
C ALA A 62 -12.56 11.38 -9.28
N TYR A 63 -11.69 11.67 -8.32
CA TYR A 63 -11.23 10.69 -7.33
C TYR A 63 -11.44 11.11 -5.88
N GLY A 64 -11.55 12.41 -5.59
CA GLY A 64 -11.65 12.97 -4.24
C GLY A 64 -13.08 13.30 -3.78
N ASN A 65 -14.08 12.67 -4.38
CA ASN A 65 -15.51 12.94 -4.16
C ASN A 65 -16.30 11.70 -3.71
N GLU A 66 -15.64 10.75 -3.03
CA GLU A 66 -16.31 9.55 -2.53
C GLU A 66 -17.39 9.88 -1.50
N THR A 67 -18.42 9.04 -1.47
CA THR A 67 -19.56 9.12 -0.56
C THR A 67 -19.69 7.82 0.23
N ALA A 68 -20.57 7.80 1.24
CA ALA A 68 -20.87 6.58 1.99
C ALA A 68 -21.36 5.42 1.12
N ALA A 69 -21.97 5.71 -0.04
CA ALA A 69 -22.49 4.70 -0.97
C ALA A 69 -21.44 4.18 -1.96
N SER A 70 -20.41 4.98 -2.26
CA SER A 70 -19.42 4.68 -3.31
C SER A 70 -18.07 4.21 -2.77
N ILE A 71 -17.78 4.46 -1.49
CA ILE A 71 -16.53 4.07 -0.86
C ILE A 71 -16.44 2.55 -0.71
N THR A 72 -15.30 1.98 -1.09
CA THR A 72 -15.03 0.55 -0.99
C THR A 72 -13.62 0.31 -0.47
N LEU A 73 -13.36 -0.89 0.03
CA LEU A 73 -12.03 -1.28 0.47
C LEU A 73 -11.02 -1.21 -0.69
N GLU A 74 -11.42 -1.65 -1.88
CA GLU A 74 -10.59 -1.59 -3.09
C GLU A 74 -10.12 -0.18 -3.40
N LYS A 75 -11.01 0.82 -3.33
CA LYS A 75 -10.64 2.23 -3.56
C LYS A 75 -9.63 2.72 -2.53
N ILE A 76 -9.89 2.45 -1.24
CA ILE A 76 -9.01 2.88 -0.14
C ILE A 76 -7.61 2.29 -0.32
N ILE A 77 -7.50 0.98 -0.54
CA ILE A 77 -6.20 0.32 -0.65
C ILE A 77 -5.51 0.67 -1.97
N THR A 78 -6.24 0.81 -3.08
CA THR A 78 -5.66 1.25 -4.35
C THR A 78 -5.06 2.65 -4.22
N GLN A 79 -5.74 3.57 -3.53
CA GLN A 79 -5.19 4.89 -3.25
C GLN A 79 -3.98 4.81 -2.30
N LYS A 80 -3.99 3.90 -1.33
CA LYS A 80 -2.83 3.64 -0.46
C LYS A 80 -1.63 3.12 -1.26
N TYR A 81 -1.85 2.19 -2.19
CA TYR A 81 -0.82 1.70 -3.10
C TYR A 81 -0.19 2.82 -3.95
N ILE A 82 -1.01 3.72 -4.51
CA ILE A 82 -0.52 4.87 -5.30
C ILE A 82 0.27 5.85 -4.45
N THR A 83 -0.22 6.19 -3.25
CA THR A 83 0.38 7.23 -2.41
C THR A 83 1.65 6.78 -1.70
N LEU A 84 1.80 5.47 -1.46
CA LEU A 84 2.94 4.84 -0.80
C LEU A 84 3.94 4.21 -1.78
N TYR A 85 3.97 4.64 -3.05
CA TYR A 85 4.85 4.07 -4.08
C TYR A 85 6.36 4.08 -3.75
N THR A 86 6.81 4.90 -2.81
CA THR A 86 8.21 4.94 -2.32
C THR A 86 8.43 4.16 -1.02
N GLN A 87 7.42 3.44 -0.53
CA GLN A 87 7.45 2.75 0.76
C GLN A 87 7.12 1.27 0.61
N ALA A 88 7.77 0.44 1.43
CA ALA A 88 7.51 -1.00 1.46
C ALA A 88 6.10 -1.37 1.94
N GLU A 89 5.42 -0.45 2.65
CA GLU A 89 4.05 -0.62 3.13
C GLU A 89 3.06 -0.91 2.00
N ALA A 90 3.28 -0.37 0.79
CA ALA A 90 2.46 -0.69 -0.37
C ALA A 90 2.44 -2.20 -0.68
N TRP A 91 3.57 -2.89 -0.54
CA TRP A 91 3.65 -4.34 -0.73
C TRP A 91 3.03 -5.12 0.43
N SER A 92 3.14 -4.59 1.66
CA SER A 92 2.49 -5.19 2.83
C SER A 92 0.97 -5.13 2.73
N ASP A 93 0.39 -3.98 2.36
CA ASP A 93 -1.07 -3.84 2.20
C ASP A 93 -1.62 -4.64 1.03
N TRP A 94 -0.90 -4.69 -0.10
CA TRP A 94 -1.30 -5.53 -1.23
C TRP A 94 -1.37 -7.02 -0.82
N ARG A 95 -0.37 -7.52 -0.09
CA ARG A 95 -0.39 -8.90 0.43
C ARG A 95 -1.53 -9.13 1.42
N ARG A 96 -1.87 -8.15 2.24
CA ARG A 96 -2.93 -8.25 3.27
C ARG A 96 -4.34 -8.24 2.69
N THR A 97 -4.55 -7.58 1.56
CA THR A 97 -5.90 -7.28 1.05
C THR A 97 -6.17 -7.79 -0.36
N GLY A 98 -5.12 -8.08 -1.13
CA GLY A 98 -5.20 -8.40 -2.56
C GLY A 98 -5.46 -7.20 -3.47
N TYR A 99 -5.51 -5.97 -2.93
CA TYR A 99 -5.76 -4.75 -3.71
C TYR A 99 -4.48 -3.91 -3.88
N PRO A 100 -4.29 -3.24 -5.04
CA PRO A 100 -5.07 -3.41 -6.27
C PRO A 100 -4.92 -4.84 -6.84
N ASN A 101 -5.82 -5.24 -7.74
CA ASN A 101 -5.79 -6.58 -8.35
C ASN A 101 -4.63 -6.70 -9.36
N ILE A 102 -3.40 -6.89 -8.85
CA ILE A 102 -2.19 -7.03 -9.65
C ILE A 102 -2.14 -8.45 -10.25
N LYS A 103 -1.90 -8.54 -11.56
CA LYS A 103 -1.67 -9.80 -12.25
C LYS A 103 -0.18 -10.12 -12.33
N PRO A 104 0.21 -11.40 -12.23
CA PRO A 104 1.58 -11.82 -12.51
C PRO A 104 2.03 -11.33 -13.89
N ALA A 105 3.31 -10.98 -14.02
CA ALA A 105 3.88 -10.62 -15.32
C ALA A 105 3.71 -11.77 -16.33
N TYR A 106 3.50 -11.43 -17.60
CA TYR A 106 3.23 -12.42 -18.66
C TYR A 106 4.31 -13.53 -18.75
N LEU A 107 5.58 -13.17 -18.56
CA LEU A 107 6.71 -14.11 -18.59
C LEU A 107 7.04 -14.73 -17.23
N ASN A 108 6.17 -14.58 -16.23
CA ASN A 108 6.42 -15.12 -14.90
C ASN A 108 6.23 -16.65 -14.89
N VAL A 109 7.35 -17.36 -14.95
CA VAL A 109 7.41 -18.83 -14.91
C VAL A 109 6.95 -19.45 -13.59
N THR A 110 6.89 -18.66 -12.50
CA THR A 110 6.40 -19.14 -11.20
C THR A 110 4.88 -19.09 -11.06
N GLY A 111 4.19 -18.41 -12.00
CA GLY A 111 2.73 -18.31 -12.05
C GLY A 111 2.08 -17.46 -10.94
N SER A 112 2.86 -16.90 -10.00
CA SER A 112 2.35 -16.10 -8.88
C SER A 112 3.31 -14.96 -8.53
N ILE A 113 2.80 -13.93 -7.86
CA ILE A 113 3.61 -12.81 -7.36
C ILE A 113 4.15 -13.22 -5.97
N PRO A 114 5.47 -13.07 -5.71
CA PRO A 114 6.06 -13.39 -4.41
C PRO A 114 5.35 -12.74 -3.21
N ARG A 115 5.18 -13.51 -2.15
CA ARG A 115 4.49 -13.12 -0.91
C ARG A 115 5.45 -12.88 0.26
N ARG A 116 6.72 -13.23 0.10
CA ARG A 116 7.79 -12.99 1.08
C ARG A 116 9.15 -12.94 0.41
N LEU A 117 10.15 -12.52 1.18
CA LEU A 117 11.56 -12.73 0.87
C LEU A 117 12.05 -14.01 1.57
N ILE A 118 13.01 -14.68 0.96
CA ILE A 118 13.70 -15.83 1.55
C ILE A 118 14.73 -15.36 2.58
N TYR A 119 15.06 -16.24 3.52
CA TYR A 119 16.17 -16.01 4.43
C TYR A 119 17.49 -15.94 3.65
N PRO A 120 18.46 -15.13 4.10
CA PRO A 120 19.79 -15.12 3.52
C PRO A 120 20.42 -16.53 3.53
N LEU A 121 21.31 -16.77 2.56
CA LEU A 121 22.00 -18.04 2.45
C LEU A 121 22.84 -18.36 3.70
N ASP A 122 23.45 -17.34 4.32
CA ASP A 122 24.26 -17.50 5.52
C ASP A 122 23.45 -18.04 6.71
N GLU A 123 22.20 -17.62 6.88
CA GLU A 123 21.33 -18.18 7.93
C GLU A 123 21.08 -19.68 7.69
N SER A 124 20.90 -20.07 6.43
CA SER A 124 20.72 -21.48 6.06
C SER A 124 22.00 -22.30 6.24
N ASN A 125 23.18 -21.70 6.10
CA ASN A 125 24.47 -22.39 6.23
C ASN A 125 24.96 -22.49 7.68
N TYR A 126 24.78 -21.43 8.46
CA TYR A 126 25.40 -21.28 9.78
C TYR A 126 24.40 -21.37 10.94
N ASN A 127 23.09 -21.28 10.67
CA ASN A 127 22.05 -21.22 11.70
C ASN A 127 20.82 -22.08 11.35
N ILE A 128 21.02 -23.18 10.61
CA ILE A 128 19.94 -23.97 9.99
C ILE A 128 18.88 -24.47 10.99
N SER A 129 19.27 -24.77 12.23
CA SER A 129 18.34 -25.21 13.28
C SER A 129 17.29 -24.16 13.64
N ASN A 130 17.54 -22.89 13.33
CA ASN A 130 16.64 -21.76 13.60
C ASN A 130 15.97 -21.20 12.34
N VAL A 131 16.31 -21.72 11.15
CA VAL A 131 15.66 -21.36 9.89
C VAL A 131 14.50 -22.32 9.64
N PRO A 132 13.24 -21.84 9.52
CA PRO A 132 12.14 -22.72 9.18
C PRO A 132 12.36 -23.36 7.80
N GLY A 133 12.39 -24.68 7.77
CA GLY A 133 12.61 -25.45 6.54
C GLY A 133 11.44 -25.39 5.57
N GLY A 134 11.74 -25.59 4.28
CA GLY A 134 10.72 -25.75 3.23
C GLY A 134 10.03 -24.47 2.77
N LEU A 135 10.47 -23.29 3.25
CA LEU A 135 9.90 -22.02 2.85
C LEU A 135 10.32 -21.60 1.44
N THR A 136 9.36 -21.07 0.70
CA THR A 136 9.45 -20.57 -0.66
C THR A 136 9.06 -19.09 -0.72
N LEU A 137 9.30 -18.44 -1.86
CA LEU A 137 8.86 -17.06 -2.11
C LEU A 137 7.32 -16.90 -2.12
N MET A 138 6.58 -18.00 -2.28
CA MET A 138 5.12 -17.99 -2.40
C MET A 138 4.39 -18.18 -1.08
N ASP A 139 5.10 -18.65 -0.05
CA ASP A 139 4.49 -18.89 1.26
C ASP A 139 4.07 -17.57 1.91
N ARG A 140 2.85 -17.59 2.47
CA ARG A 140 2.29 -16.43 3.15
C ARG A 140 2.93 -16.24 4.52
N VAL A 141 3.07 -14.99 4.90
CA VAL A 141 3.42 -14.60 6.28
C VAL A 141 2.17 -14.68 7.17
N TRP A 142 2.33 -14.78 8.49
CA TRP A 142 1.22 -15.11 9.40
C TRP A 142 0.04 -14.12 9.36
N TRP A 143 0.27 -12.87 8.99
CA TRP A 143 -0.76 -11.83 8.86
C TRP A 143 -1.38 -11.75 7.46
N ASP A 144 -0.76 -12.38 6.47
CA ASP A 144 -1.24 -12.47 5.10
C ASP A 144 -2.24 -13.65 5.02
N LYS A 145 -3.53 -13.33 5.07
CA LYS A 145 -4.64 -14.29 5.05
C LYS A 145 -5.36 -14.26 3.72
#